data_AF-E0VMJ6-F1
#
_entry.id   AF-E0VMJ6-F1
#
_cell.length_a   1.000
_cell.length_b   1.000
_cell.length_c   1.000
_cell.angle_alpha   90.00
_cell.angle_beta   90.00
_cell.angle_gamma   90.00
#
_symmetry.space_group_name_H-M   'P 1'
#
loop_
_entity.id
_entity.type
_entity.pdbx_description
1 polymer ?
#
loop_
_entity_poly.entity_id
_entity_poly.type
_entity_poly.pdbx_seq_one_letter_code
_entity_poly.pdbx_strand_id
1 'polypeptide(L)'
;MLGHKVLLITLLAVTATVVRAEDESKCQCGVFKSPKPEQTSDTPVASKSPKFDLDCEKEGAENCLNMCKALAEASKEEGPQKLCDILDNTEDPFVPMLYYKACNSNMWTYSNVKPTLKVCCKNKEVVTCA
;
A
#
# COMPACT_ATOMS: atom_id res chain seq x y z
N MET A 1 -41.95 61.17 -2.02
CA MET A 1 -41.75 60.00 -2.91
C MET A 1 -40.27 59.63 -2.81
N LEU A 2 -39.94 58.71 -1.93
CA LEU A 2 -39.70 57.28 -2.22
C LEU A 2 -38.18 57.03 -2.19
N GLY A 3 -37.61 57.00 -0.97
CA GLY A 3 -36.45 56.15 -0.75
C GLY A 3 -36.90 54.70 -0.89
N HIS A 4 -36.03 53.82 -1.38
CA HIS A 4 -35.83 52.45 -0.92
C HIS A 4 -34.82 51.74 -1.83
N LYS A 5 -33.65 51.49 -1.23
CA LYS A 5 -32.86 50.26 -1.32
C LYS A 5 -32.27 49.88 -2.68
N VAL A 6 -31.01 50.27 -2.83
CA VAL A 6 -30.01 49.55 -3.62
C VAL A 6 -29.98 48.09 -3.16
N LEU A 7 -30.50 47.18 -3.99
CA LEU A 7 -30.39 45.74 -3.76
C LEU A 7 -29.11 45.25 -4.46
N LEU A 8 -27.98 45.33 -3.75
CA LEU A 8 -26.73 44.67 -4.15
C LEU A 8 -26.90 43.16 -3.94
N ILE A 9 -27.21 42.43 -5.01
CA ILE A 9 -27.18 40.97 -5.03
C ILE A 9 -25.71 40.56 -5.21
N THR A 10 -25.01 40.32 -4.10
CA THR A 10 -23.70 39.67 -4.12
C THR A 10 -23.89 38.20 -4.49
N LEU A 11 -23.66 37.87 -5.76
CA LEU A 11 -23.50 36.49 -6.22
C LEU A 11 -22.23 35.89 -5.60
N LEU A 12 -22.40 35.20 -4.47
CA LEU A 12 -21.41 34.24 -3.98
C LEU A 12 -21.43 33.04 -4.93
N ALA A 13 -20.59 33.07 -5.96
CA ALA A 13 -20.29 31.89 -6.75
C ALA A 13 -19.56 30.90 -5.84
N VAL A 14 -20.30 29.95 -5.26
CA VAL A 14 -19.72 28.80 -4.56
C VAL A 14 -19.07 27.94 -5.64
N THR A 15 -17.78 28.16 -5.89
CA THR A 15 -16.97 27.23 -6.67
C THR A 15 -16.85 25.95 -5.87
N ALA A 16 -17.70 24.97 -6.18
CA ALA A 16 -17.53 23.61 -5.70
C ALA A 16 -16.22 23.08 -6.29
N THR A 17 -15.13 23.15 -5.52
CA THR A 17 -13.92 22.41 -5.80
C THR A 17 -14.25 20.94 -5.70
N VAL A 18 -14.48 20.28 -6.84
CA VAL A 18 -14.51 18.83 -6.91
C VAL A 18 -13.08 18.37 -6.61
N VAL A 19 -12.82 18.08 -5.33
CA VAL A 19 -11.63 17.33 -4.93
C VAL A 19 -11.83 15.94 -5.50
N ARG A 20 -11.33 15.71 -6.72
CA ARG A 20 -11.05 14.35 -7.18
C ARG A 20 -10.02 13.84 -6.19
N ALA A 21 -10.47 13.05 -5.21
CA ALA A 21 -9.58 12.17 -4.48
C ALA A 21 -8.75 11.46 -5.56
N GLU A 22 -7.44 11.66 -5.52
CA GLU A 22 -6.54 10.79 -6.28
C GLU A 22 -7.00 9.37 -5.98
N ASP A 23 -7.23 8.56 -7.03
CA ASP A 23 -7.64 7.16 -6.86
C ASP A 23 -6.60 6.46 -5.99
N GLU A 24 -6.80 6.48 -4.66
CA GLU A 24 -6.07 5.64 -3.75
C GLU A 24 -6.34 4.23 -4.25
N SER A 25 -5.29 3.58 -4.75
CA SER A 25 -5.46 2.29 -5.40
C SER A 25 -6.20 1.35 -4.44
N LYS A 26 -7.34 0.84 -4.87
CA LYS A 26 -8.22 -0.01 -4.05
C LYS A 26 -7.54 -1.30 -3.57
N CYS A 27 -6.38 -1.65 -4.11
CA CYS A 27 -5.52 -2.72 -3.64
C CYS A 27 -4.06 -2.27 -3.55
N GLN A 28 -3.41 -2.56 -2.42
CA GLN A 28 -1.97 -2.39 -2.22
C GLN A 28 -1.38 -3.64 -1.58
N CYS A 29 -0.20 -4.02 -2.02
CA CYS A 29 0.61 -5.11 -1.48
C CYS A 29 1.84 -4.50 -0.80
N GLY A 30 2.18 -4.96 0.41
CA GLY A 30 3.28 -4.43 1.20
C GLY A 30 4.17 -5.52 1.79
N VAL A 31 5.46 -5.25 1.90
CA VAL A 31 6.45 -6.15 2.51
C VAL A 31 7.00 -5.53 3.80
N PHE A 32 6.99 -6.28 4.89
CA PHE A 32 7.50 -5.88 6.20
C PHE A 32 8.67 -6.77 6.65
N LYS A 33 9.64 -6.24 7.40
CA LYS A 33 10.82 -7.00 7.88
C LYS A 33 10.54 -8.03 8.97
N SER A 34 9.40 -7.90 9.65
CA SER A 34 9.08 -8.69 10.83
C SER A 34 7.57 -8.92 10.89
N PRO A 35 7.12 -10.01 11.53
CA PRO A 35 5.71 -10.17 11.85
C PRO A 35 5.25 -8.95 12.65
N LYS A 36 4.32 -8.20 12.06
CA LYS A 36 3.53 -7.20 12.75
C LYS A 36 2.28 -7.88 13.31
N PRO A 37 1.51 -7.22 14.18
CA PRO A 37 0.17 -7.70 14.51
C PRO A 37 -0.65 -7.95 13.24
N GLU A 38 -1.76 -8.69 13.36
CA GLU A 38 -2.64 -9.02 12.24
C GLU A 38 -3.02 -7.79 11.41
N GLN A 39 -3.12 -6.63 12.08
CA GLN A 39 -3.25 -5.34 11.43
C GLN A 39 -2.20 -4.34 11.93
N THR A 40 -1.71 -3.46 11.05
CA THR A 40 -0.74 -2.42 11.40
C THR A 40 -0.92 -1.14 10.57
N SER A 41 -0.62 0.01 11.16
CA SER A 41 -0.51 1.31 10.47
C SER A 41 0.93 1.65 10.08
N ASP A 42 1.89 0.74 10.32
CA ASP A 42 3.30 0.96 10.02
C ASP A 42 3.54 1.11 8.50
N THR A 43 4.70 1.67 8.16
CA THR A 43 5.15 1.79 6.77
C THR A 43 5.86 0.50 6.33
N PRO A 44 5.49 -0.09 5.18
CA PRO A 44 6.21 -1.24 4.64
C PRO A 44 7.59 -0.84 4.11
N VAL A 45 8.50 -1.79 4.01
CA VAL A 45 9.79 -1.60 3.32
C VAL A 45 9.59 -1.34 1.84
N ALA A 46 8.66 -2.07 1.23
CA ALA A 46 8.32 -1.98 -0.17
C ALA A 46 6.82 -2.15 -0.33
N SER A 47 6.21 -1.38 -1.22
CA SER A 47 4.81 -1.54 -1.58
C SER A 47 4.58 -1.43 -3.09
N LYS A 48 3.51 -2.06 -3.55
CA LYS A 48 3.03 -1.99 -4.93
C LYS A 48 1.51 -1.87 -4.95
N SER A 49 1.03 -1.03 -5.85
CA SER A 49 -0.39 -0.85 -6.15
C SER A 49 -0.70 -1.49 -7.49
N PRO A 50 -1.09 -2.77 -7.55
CA PRO A 50 -1.50 -3.41 -8.79
C PRO A 50 -2.67 -2.65 -9.42
N LYS A 51 -2.59 -2.41 -10.73
CA LYS A 51 -3.62 -1.70 -11.48
C LYS A 51 -4.64 -2.71 -12.00
N PHE A 52 -5.73 -2.87 -11.26
CA PHE A 52 -6.88 -3.65 -11.70
C PHE A 52 -8.15 -3.12 -11.04
N ASP A 53 -9.29 -3.36 -11.68
CA ASP A 53 -10.58 -2.97 -11.14
C ASP A 53 -10.94 -3.89 -9.96
N LEU A 54 -11.07 -3.28 -8.79
CA LEU A 54 -11.49 -3.96 -7.58
C LEU A 54 -12.92 -3.55 -7.22
N ASP A 55 -13.81 -4.54 -7.19
CA ASP A 55 -15.16 -4.40 -6.64
C ASP A 55 -15.12 -4.58 -5.11
N CYS A 56 -15.24 -3.47 -4.39
CA CYS A 56 -15.18 -3.43 -2.94
C CYS A 56 -16.51 -3.74 -2.24
N GLU A 57 -17.60 -3.86 -3.00
CA GLU A 57 -18.91 -4.21 -2.45
C GLU A 57 -19.07 -5.73 -2.28
N LYS A 58 -18.12 -6.51 -2.80
CA LYS A 58 -18.12 -7.98 -2.79
C LYS A 58 -16.76 -8.53 -2.36
N GLU A 59 -16.18 -9.41 -3.17
CA GLU A 59 -14.96 -10.18 -2.91
C GLU A 59 -13.66 -9.35 -3.03
N GLY A 60 -13.74 -8.02 -2.97
CA GLY A 60 -12.60 -7.13 -3.21
C GLY A 60 -11.40 -7.39 -2.28
N ALA A 61 -11.65 -7.59 -0.99
CA ALA A 61 -10.56 -7.90 -0.05
C ALA A 61 -9.85 -9.22 -0.39
N GLU A 62 -10.62 -10.26 -0.73
CA GLU A 62 -10.08 -11.58 -1.10
C GLU A 62 -9.34 -11.53 -2.45
N ASN A 63 -9.89 -10.83 -3.44
CA ASN A 63 -9.24 -10.63 -4.73
C ASN A 63 -7.93 -9.84 -4.61
N CYS A 64 -7.90 -8.81 -3.76
CA CYS A 64 -6.67 -8.09 -3.46
C CYS A 64 -5.63 -8.98 -2.78
N LEU A 65 -6.04 -9.78 -1.79
CA LEU A 65 -5.16 -10.75 -1.13
C LEU A 65 -4.58 -11.76 -2.14
N ASN A 66 -5.41 -12.33 -3.00
CA ASN A 66 -4.99 -13.30 -4.02
C ASN A 66 -4.03 -12.68 -5.04
N MET A 67 -4.29 -11.45 -5.46
CA MET A 67 -3.37 -10.69 -6.31
C MET A 67 -2.02 -10.46 -5.63
N CYS A 68 -2.01 -10.03 -4.37
CA CYS A 68 -0.76 -9.83 -3.63
C CYS A 68 0.03 -11.13 -3.43
N LYS A 69 -0.65 -12.25 -3.21
CA LYS A 69 -0.02 -13.57 -3.16
C LYS A 69 0.61 -13.95 -4.49
N ALA A 70 -0.09 -13.75 -5.60
CA ALA A 70 0.43 -14.03 -6.94
C ALA A 70 1.65 -13.16 -7.28
N LEU A 71 1.63 -11.87 -6.93
CA LEU A 71 2.79 -10.99 -7.13
C LEU A 71 3.98 -11.40 -6.27
N ALA A 72 3.75 -11.79 -5.01
CA ALA A 72 4.80 -12.29 -4.14
C ALA A 72 5.42 -13.58 -4.69
N GLU A 73 4.59 -14.50 -5.19
CA GLU A 73 5.03 -15.73 -5.85
C GLU A 73 5.88 -15.44 -7.10
N ALA A 74 5.39 -14.57 -7.98
CA ALA A 74 6.10 -14.18 -9.19
C ALA A 74 7.43 -13.45 -8.90
N SER A 75 7.54 -12.82 -7.73
CA SER A 75 8.74 -12.10 -7.31
C SER A 75 9.71 -12.97 -6.50
N LYS A 76 9.50 -14.30 -6.39
CA LYS A 76 10.36 -15.14 -5.53
C LYS A 76 11.84 -15.12 -5.92
N GLU A 77 12.13 -15.07 -7.21
CA GLU A 77 13.50 -15.11 -7.72
C GLU A 77 14.20 -13.75 -7.60
N GLU A 78 13.58 -12.68 -8.10
CA GLU A 78 14.19 -11.34 -8.12
C GLU A 78 13.91 -10.51 -6.86
N GLY A 79 12.89 -10.88 -6.09
CA GLY A 79 12.40 -10.14 -4.93
C GLY A 79 13.45 -9.89 -3.84
N PRO A 80 14.27 -10.88 -3.45
CA PRO A 80 15.35 -10.66 -2.49
C PRO A 80 16.31 -9.54 -2.93
N GLN A 81 16.71 -9.52 -4.21
CA GLN A 81 17.60 -8.48 -4.72
C GLN A 81 16.90 -7.12 -4.74
N LYS A 82 15.63 -7.04 -5.18
CA LYS A 82 14.85 -5.79 -5.10
C LYS A 82 14.70 -5.25 -3.68
N LEU A 83 14.60 -6.14 -2.69
CA LEU A 83 14.58 -5.73 -1.29
C LEU A 83 15.93 -5.19 -0.85
N CYS A 84 17.05 -5.82 -1.23
CA CYS A 84 18.39 -5.30 -0.92
C CYS A 84 18.73 -4.00 -1.66
N ASP A 85 18.17 -3.76 -2.86
CA ASP A 85 18.30 -2.45 -3.54
C ASP A 85 17.71 -1.30 -2.69
N ILE A 86 16.65 -1.60 -1.92
CA ILE A 86 15.99 -0.66 -0.99
C ILE A 86 16.69 -0.65 0.38
N LEU A 87 17.22 -1.80 0.79
CA LEU A 87 17.80 -2.03 2.11
C LEU A 87 19.33 -2.07 2.03
N ASP A 88 19.99 -0.99 2.45
CA ASP A 88 21.44 -0.84 2.29
C ASP A 88 22.25 -1.94 3.00
N ASN A 89 21.98 -2.16 4.29
CA ASN A 89 22.56 -3.24 5.09
C ASN A 89 21.52 -3.77 6.07
N THR A 90 21.50 -5.07 6.28
CA THR A 90 20.74 -5.72 7.36
C THR A 90 21.70 -6.58 8.17
N GLU A 91 22.11 -6.08 9.34
CA GLU A 91 22.98 -6.83 10.25
C GLU A 91 22.31 -8.14 10.71
N ASP A 92 20.98 -8.14 10.81
CA ASP A 92 20.16 -9.32 11.12
C ASP A 92 19.40 -9.85 9.89
N PRO A 93 19.29 -11.18 9.73
CA PRO A 93 18.39 -11.80 8.75
C PRO A 93 16.95 -11.35 8.98
N PHE A 94 16.31 -10.80 7.95
CA PHE A 94 14.89 -10.46 8.05
C PHE A 94 14.03 -11.41 7.23
N VAL A 95 12.79 -11.56 7.68
CA VAL A 95 11.80 -12.44 7.08
C VAL A 95 10.76 -11.54 6.40
N PRO A 96 10.69 -11.51 5.04
CA PRO A 96 9.79 -10.61 4.33
C PRO A 96 8.33 -11.09 4.49
N MET A 97 7.57 -10.38 5.33
CA MET A 97 6.17 -10.68 5.59
C MET A 97 5.26 -9.92 4.64
N LEU A 98 4.35 -10.62 3.97
CA LEU A 98 3.39 -10.04 3.04
C LEU A 98 2.14 -9.52 3.77
N TYR A 99 1.79 -8.27 3.49
CA TYR A 99 0.58 -7.60 3.95
C TYR A 99 -0.18 -7.02 2.75
N TYR A 100 -1.45 -6.72 2.94
CA TYR A 100 -2.28 -6.07 1.93
C TYR A 100 -3.17 -4.97 2.53
N LYS A 101 -3.52 -3.98 1.72
CA LYS A 101 -4.60 -3.02 1.96
C LYS A 101 -5.61 -3.18 0.83
N ALA A 102 -6.88 -3.29 1.18
CA ALA A 102 -7.97 -3.36 0.22
C ALA A 102 -9.03 -2.31 0.55
N CYS A 103 -9.73 -1.84 -0.47
CA CYS A 103 -10.95 -1.05 -0.34
C CYS A 103 -10.83 0.17 0.56
N ASN A 104 -9.76 0.96 0.33
CA ASN A 104 -9.45 2.19 1.06
C ASN A 104 -9.21 1.97 2.56
N SER A 105 -8.82 0.76 2.97
CA SER A 105 -8.38 0.50 4.34
C SER A 105 -7.12 1.29 4.65
N ASN A 106 -7.16 2.01 5.78
CA ASN A 106 -5.99 2.71 6.32
C ASN A 106 -5.00 1.75 7.00
N MET A 107 -5.41 0.51 7.30
CA MET A 107 -4.62 -0.49 7.98
C MET A 107 -4.17 -1.60 7.03
N TRP A 108 -2.90 -1.99 7.14
CA TRP A 108 -2.36 -3.19 6.52
C TRP A 108 -2.86 -4.42 7.25
N THR A 109 -3.28 -5.44 6.51
CA THR A 109 -3.69 -6.74 7.05
C THR A 109 -2.68 -7.81 6.66
N TYR A 110 -2.32 -8.67 7.60
CA TYR A 110 -1.41 -9.79 7.34
C TYR A 110 -2.05 -10.78 6.36
N SER A 111 -1.28 -11.21 5.37
CA SER A 111 -1.77 -12.10 4.30
C SER A 111 -1.92 -13.57 4.70
N ASN A 112 -1.50 -13.93 5.92
CA ASN A 112 -1.30 -15.31 6.38
C ASN A 112 -0.31 -16.14 5.54
N VAL A 113 0.44 -15.50 4.62
CA VAL A 113 1.55 -16.15 3.91
C VAL A 113 2.75 -16.23 4.83
N LYS A 114 3.19 -17.45 5.11
CA LYS A 114 4.43 -17.71 5.84
C LYS A 114 5.59 -17.71 4.84
N PRO A 115 6.46 -16.69 4.84
CA PRO A 115 7.67 -16.73 4.02
C PRO A 115 8.57 -17.89 4.44
N THR A 116 9.16 -18.53 3.44
CA THR A 116 10.09 -19.66 3.62
C THR A 116 11.55 -19.25 3.54
N LEU A 117 11.83 -18.02 3.08
CA LEU A 117 13.17 -17.49 2.86
C LEU A 117 13.48 -16.38 3.86
N LYS A 118 14.71 -16.38 4.38
CA LYS A 118 15.32 -15.23 5.07
C LYS A 118 16.16 -14.44 4.09
N VAL A 119 16.12 -13.12 4.17
CA VAL A 119 16.91 -12.23 3.31
C VAL A 119 17.96 -11.51 4.17
N CYS A 120 19.20 -11.53 3.68
CA CYS A 120 20.30 -10.77 4.23
C CYS A 120 20.89 -9.90 3.13
N CYS A 121 21.07 -8.62 3.45
CA CYS A 121 21.58 -7.61 2.53
C CYS A 121 22.90 -7.04 3.06
N LYS A 122 23.91 -6.99 2.20
CA LYS A 122 25.18 -6.31 2.46
C LYS A 122 25.57 -5.50 1.24
N ASN A 123 25.81 -4.20 1.41
CA ASN A 123 26.13 -3.29 0.31
C ASN A 123 25.10 -3.39 -0.85
N LYS A 124 23.82 -3.48 -0.51
CA LYS A 124 22.69 -3.68 -1.47
C LYS A 124 22.70 -4.98 -2.26
N GLU A 125 23.56 -5.94 -1.93
CA GLU A 125 23.56 -7.26 -2.55
C GLU A 125 22.95 -8.31 -1.62
N VAL A 126 22.28 -9.30 -2.21
CA VAL A 126 21.83 -10.49 -1.47
C VAL A 126 23.04 -11.31 -1.07
N VAL A 127 23.15 -11.61 0.23
CA VAL A 127 24.21 -12.45 0.77
C VAL A 127 23.63 -13.61 1.58
N THR A 128 24.45 -14.64 1.81
CA THR A 128 24.10 -15.72 2.75
C THR A 128 23.97 -15.14 4.16
N CYS A 129 22.86 -15.48 4.83
CA CYS A 129 22.66 -15.15 6.23
C CYS A 129 23.61 -15.93 7.14
N ALA A 130 24.23 -15.24 8.10
CA ALA A 130 25.07 -15.83 9.13
C ALA A 130 24.25 -16.62 10.16
#